data_AF-A0A2W1MSG9-F1
#
_entry.id   AF-A0A2W1MSG9-F1
#
_cell.length_a   1.000
_cell.length_b   1.000
_cell.length_c   1.000
_cell.angle_alpha   90.00
_cell.angle_beta   90.00
_cell.angle_gamma   90.00
#
_symmetry.space_group_name_H-M   'P 1'
#
loop_
_entity.id
_entity.type
_entity.pdbx_description
1 polymer ?
#
loop_
_entity_poly.entity_id
_entity_poly.type
_entity_poly.pdbx_seq_one_letter_code
_entity_poly.pdbx_strand_id
1 'polypeptide(L)' 'MRLPFYFVIDRESGNVIRLIRRESVPDDTPTIIHLLAPCSRQRRHASLYASGRDLIHASHVLDDFDSACLRRRVAR' A
#
# COMPACT_ATOMS: atom_id res chain seq x y z
N MET A 1 15.17 -8.36 -15.18
CA MET A 1 14.51 -8.54 -13.86
C MET A 1 13.26 -7.66 -13.81
N ARG A 2 12.12 -8.16 -13.29
CA ARG A 2 10.90 -7.36 -13.14
C ARG A 2 10.96 -6.62 -11.80
N LEU A 3 11.11 -5.29 -11.83
CA LEU A 3 11.09 -4.48 -10.61
C LEU A 3 9.80 -4.69 -9.80
N PRO A 4 9.87 -4.76 -8.45
CA PRO A 4 8.71 -4.90 -7.58
C PRO A 4 7.80 -3.66 -7.59
N PHE A 5 6.56 -3.89 -7.16
CA PHE A 5 5.57 -2.82 -6.98
C PHE A 5 5.30 -2.61 -5.50
N TYR A 6 4.98 -1.37 -5.14
CA TYR A 6 4.65 -0.95 -3.80
C TYR A 6 3.35 -0.15 -3.80
N PHE A 7 2.48 -0.43 -2.84
CA PHE A 7 1.40 0.47 -2.49
C PHE A 7 1.98 1.65 -1.74
N VAL A 8 1.56 2.84 -2.15
CA VAL A 8 1.77 4.10 -1.45
C VAL A 8 0.51 4.35 -0.65
N ILE A 9 0.62 4.32 0.67
CA ILE A 9 -0.50 4.34 1.60
C ILE A 9 -0.43 5.63 2.40
N ASP A 10 -1.55 6.34 2.46
CA ASP A 10 -1.70 7.47 3.37
C ASP A 10 -1.71 6.97 4.81
N ARG A 11 -0.85 7.52 5.66
CA ARG A 11 -0.66 7.01 7.03
C ARG A 11 -1.87 7.26 7.91
N GLU A 12 -2.53 8.40 7.76
CA GLU A 12 -3.66 8.78 8.62
C GLU A 12 -4.91 7.98 8.28
N SER A 13 -5.25 7.92 7.00
CA SER A 13 -6.46 7.26 6.53
C SER A 13 -6.29 5.77 6.23
N GLY A 14 -5.05 5.29 6.07
CA GLY A 14 -4.76 3.91 5.67
C GLY A 14 -5.14 3.58 4.23
N ASN A 15 -5.51 4.58 3.42
CA ASN A 15 -5.92 4.38 2.04
C ASN A 15 -4.74 4.25 1.09
N VAL A 16 -4.87 3.36 0.11
CA VAL A 16 -3.93 3.28 -1.01
C VAL A 16 -4.15 4.49 -1.91
N ILE A 17 -3.12 5.30 -2.09
CA ILE A 17 -3.16 6.51 -2.94
C ILE A 17 -2.69 6.19 -4.35
N ARG A 18 -1.65 5.33 -4.47
CA ARG A 18 -1.12 4.91 -5.77
C ARG A 18 -0.29 3.64 -5.68
N LEU A 19 -0.03 3.04 -6.83
CA LEU A 19 0.91 1.94 -7.01
C LEU A 19 2.17 2.48 -7.72
N ILE A 20 3.35 2.19 -7.18
CA ILE A 20 4.63 2.60 -7.77
C ILE A 20 5.52 1.38 -8.04
N ARG A 21 6.45 1.53 -8.98
CA ARG A 21 7.46 0.53 -9.33
C ARG A 21 8.85 1.05 -8.99
N ARG A 22 9.63 0.29 -8.22
CA ARG A 22 10.94 0.69 -7.70
C ARG A 22 11.87 -0.50 -7.60
N GLU A 23 13.17 -0.25 -7.66
CA GLU A 23 14.19 -1.31 -7.55
C GLU A 23 14.38 -1.80 -6.12
N SER A 24 14.21 -0.90 -5.15
CA SER A 24 14.26 -1.17 -3.71
C SER A 24 12.98 -0.68 -3.02
N VAL A 25 12.77 -1.13 -1.77
CA VAL A 25 11.69 -0.65 -0.91
C VAL A 25 11.93 0.83 -0.61
N PRO A 26 11.00 1.75 -0.95
CA PRO A 26 11.14 3.15 -0.61
C PRO A 26 10.98 3.38 0.89
N ASP A 27 11.66 4.38 1.42
CA ASP A 27 11.52 4.76 2.82
C ASP A 27 10.11 5.25 3.13
N ASP A 28 9.62 4.91 4.31
CA ASP A 28 8.41 5.51 4.86
C ASP A 28 8.68 6.97 5.25
N THR A 29 7.64 7.78 5.23
CA THR A 29 7.69 9.19 5.66
C THR A 29 6.65 9.42 6.75
N PRO A 30 6.62 10.60 7.39
CA PRO A 30 5.58 10.91 8.37
C PRO A 30 4.15 10.77 7.85
N THR A 31 3.90 10.94 6.55
CA THR A 31 2.55 10.91 5.97
C THR A 31 2.31 9.71 5.06
N ILE A 32 3.36 9.06 4.55
CA ILE A 32 3.24 7.99 3.55
C ILE A 32 3.97 6.73 4.01
N ILE A 33 3.34 5.59 3.79
CA ILE A 33 3.90 4.26 4.03
C ILE A 33 3.98 3.49 2.71
N HIS A 34 5.08 2.77 2.53
CA HIS A 34 5.31 1.89 1.40
C HIS A 34 5.21 0.42 1.83
N LEU A 35 4.30 -0.31 1.20
CA LEU A 35 4.14 -1.76 1.41
C LEU A 35 4.21 -2.52 0.10
N LEU A 36 4.85 -3.68 0.11
CA LEU A 36 5.00 -4.51 -1.07
C LEU A 36 3.61 -4.91 -1.62
N ALA A 37 3.46 -4.75 -2.93
CA ALA A 37 2.26 -5.10 -3.67
C ALA A 37 2.56 -6.23 -4.67
N PRO A 38 2.55 -7.51 -4.24
CA PRO A 38 2.59 -8.65 -5.15
C PRO A 38 1.44 -8.64 -6.16
N CYS A 39 1.58 -9.41 -7.25
CA CYS A 39 0.57 -9.47 -8.32
C CYS A 39 -0.84 -9.84 -7.85
N SER A 40 -0.98 -10.68 -6.81
CA SER A 40 -2.29 -11.00 -6.21
C SER A 40 -2.96 -9.76 -5.60
N ARG A 41 -2.20 -8.98 -4.82
CA ARG A 41 -2.69 -7.76 -4.16
C ARG A 41 -2.99 -6.65 -5.17
N GLN A 42 -2.17 -6.51 -6.22
CA GLN A 42 -2.44 -5.61 -7.33
C GLN A 42 -3.77 -5.94 -8.03
N ARG A 43 -4.00 -7.22 -8.35
CA ARG A 43 -5.25 -7.68 -8.97
C ARG A 43 -6.46 -7.42 -8.06
N ARG A 44 -6.31 -7.63 -6.75
CA ARG A 44 -7.37 -7.34 -5.77
C ARG A 44 -7.71 -5.86 -5.72
N HIS A 45 -6.69 -4.99 -5.67
CA HIS A 45 -6.87 -3.54 -5.74
C HIS A 45 -7.58 -3.13 -7.04
N ALA A 46 -7.12 -3.63 -8.19
CA ALA A 46 -7.72 -3.33 -9.50
C ALA A 46 -9.19 -3.78 -9.58
N SER A 47 -9.52 -4.94 -9.02
CA SER A 47 -10.90 -5.44 -8.97
C SER A 47 -11.82 -4.54 -8.13
N LEU A 48 -11.36 -4.13 -6.94
CA LEU A 48 -12.11 -3.21 -6.08
C LEU A 48 -12.32 -1.86 -6.76
N TYR A 49 -11.29 -1.34 -7.42
CA TYR A 49 -11.39 -0.08 -8.17
C TYR A 49 -12.38 -0.21 -9.33
N ALA A 50 -12.32 -1.31 -10.10
CA ALA A 50 -13.25 -1.59 -11.19
C ALA A 50 -14.70 -1.78 -10.72
N SER A 51 -14.92 -2.13 -9.44
CA SER A 51 -16.27 -2.17 -8.84
C SER A 51 -16.81 -0.80 -8.38
N GLY A 52 -16.09 0.30 -8.67
CA GLY A 52 -16.49 1.66 -8.30
C GLY A 52 -16.05 2.09 -6.89
N ARG A 53 -15.05 1.42 -6.30
CA ARG A 53 -14.46 1.88 -5.02
C ARG A 53 -13.26 2.78 -5.30
N ASP A 54 -13.45 4.08 -5.14
CA ASP A 54 -12.38 5.07 -5.37
C ASP A 54 -11.38 5.15 -4.20
N LEU A 55 -11.86 4.99 -2.96
CA LEU A 55 -11.02 4.99 -1.75
C LEU A 55 -10.88 3.57 -1.20
N ILE A 56 -9.75 2.94 -1.52
CA ILE A 56 -9.46 1.55 -1.12
C ILE A 56 -8.52 1.55 0.07
N HIS A 57 -9.06 1.23 1.24
CA HIS A 57 -8.27 1.03 2.45
C HIS A 57 -7.34 -0.17 2.30
N ALA A 58 -6.11 -0.06 2.81
CA ALA A 58 -5.06 -1.06 2.63
C ALA A 58 -5.42 -2.43 3.23
N SER A 59 -6.23 -2.48 4.30
CA SER A 59 -6.75 -3.74 4.86
C SER A 59 -7.59 -4.57 3.87
N HIS A 60 -8.14 -3.96 2.82
CA HIS A 60 -8.89 -4.69 1.79
C HIS A 60 -8.01 -5.40 0.77
N VAL A 61 -6.72 -5.08 0.72
CA VAL A 61 -5.78 -5.60 -0.28
C VAL A 61 -4.55 -6.26 0.35
N LEU A 62 -4.33 -6.03 1.63
CA LEU A 62 -3.24 -6.58 2.43
C LEU A 62 -3.85 -7.45 3.55
N ASP A 63 -3.67 -8.76 3.44
CA ASP A 63 -4.27 -9.72 4.40
C ASP A 63 -3.70 -9.57 5.83
N ASP A 64 -2.45 -9.11 5.96
CA ASP A 64 -1.74 -8.93 7.24
C ASP A 64 -1.66 -7.47 7.70
N PHE A 65 -2.63 -6.64 7.29
CA PHE A 65 -2.60 -5.22 7.60
C PHE A 65 -2.95 -4.94 9.06
N ASP A 66 -1.96 -4.55 9.85
CA ASP A 66 -2.16 -3.99 11.19
C ASP A 66 -2.08 -2.46 11.15
N SER A 67 -3.22 -1.79 11.35
CA SER A 67 -3.33 -0.33 11.45
C SER A 67 -2.47 0.24 12.58
N ALA A 68 -2.23 -0.52 13.66
CA ALA A 68 -1.34 -0.11 14.74
C ALA A 68 0.14 -0.16 14.34
N CYS A 69 0.50 -0.99 13.35
CA CYS A 69 1.84 -1.04 12.77
C CYS A 69 2.12 0.20 11.91
N LEU A 70 1.10 0.75 11.23
CA LEU A 70 1.26 2.01 10.49
C LEU A 70 1.79 3.12 11.40
N ARG A 71 1.21 3.30 12.58
CA ARG A 71 1.62 4.37 13.51
C ARG A 71 3.05 4.23 14.04
N ARG A 72 3.59 3.00 14.08
CA ARG A 72 4.91 2.68 14.67
C ARG A 72 6.08 2.76 13.69
N ARG A 73 5.85 2.81 12.38
CA ARG A 73 6.91 2.76 11.35
C ARG A 73 7.79 4.03 11.22
N VAL A 74 7.61 5.05 12.05
CA VAL A 74 8.48 6.25 12.10
C VAL A 74 9.33 6.14 13.36
N ALA A 75 10.36 5.31 13.28
CA ALA A 75 11.41 5.21 14.30
C ALA A 75 12.66 4.61 13.66
N ARG A 76 13.25 5.31 12.69
CA ARG A 76 14.68 5.23 12.34
C ARG A 76 15.14 6.59 11.86
#